data_AF-A0A962RTF0-F1
#
_entry.id   AF-A0A962RTF0-F1
#
_cell.length_a   1.000
_cell.length_b   1.000
_cell.length_c   1.000
_cell.angle_alpha   90.00
_cell.angle_beta   90.00
_cell.angle_gamma   90.00
#
_symmetry.space_group_name_H-M   'P 1'
#
loop_
_entity.id
_entity.type
_entity.pdbx_description
1 polymer ?
#
loop_
_entity_poly.entity_id
_entity_poly.type
_entity_poly.pdbx_seq_one_letter_code
_entity_poly.pdbx_strand_id
1 'polypeptide(L)'
;MLSFGLVFFAVSLAVGVNADEGFIARLGFDPDILAITLVAFVLTGLVAHRHLALVVAVVLLVAGANVPVAVALELGYDPDVALAALFALVTVPFVARWMDG
;
A
#
# COMPACT_ATOMS: atom_id res chain seq x y z
N MET A 1 14.58 -18.34 -6.17
CA MET A 1 15.74 -17.73 -5.47
C MET A 1 15.66 -16.19 -5.46
N LEU A 2 15.33 -15.51 -6.56
CA LEU A 2 15.23 -14.03 -6.61
C LEU A 2 14.24 -13.42 -5.59
N SER A 3 13.13 -14.12 -5.28
CA SER A 3 12.08 -13.62 -4.38
C SER A 3 12.54 -13.45 -2.92
N PHE A 4 13.46 -14.28 -2.44
CA PHE A 4 13.92 -14.21 -1.05
C PHE A 4 14.80 -12.98 -0.80
N GLY A 5 15.63 -12.62 -1.79
CA GLY A 5 16.47 -11.41 -1.73
C GLY A 5 15.63 -10.13 -1.70
N LEU A 6 14.56 -10.05 -2.50
CA LEU A 6 13.66 -8.90 -2.51
C LEU A 6 12.90 -8.74 -1.19
N VAL A 7 12.41 -9.85 -0.62
CA VAL A 7 11.73 -9.83 0.68
C VAL A 7 12.71 -9.42 1.78
N PHE A 8 13.92 -10.00 1.79
CA PHE A 8 14.95 -9.62 2.76
C PHE A 8 15.30 -8.14 2.68
N PHE A 9 15.49 -7.62 1.45
CA PHE A 9 15.78 -6.20 1.24
C PHE A 9 14.63 -5.30 1.71
N ALA A 10 13.37 -5.64 1.36
CA ALA A 10 12.20 -4.90 1.81
C ALA A 10 12.06 -4.87 3.34
N VAL A 11 12.28 -6.01 3.99
CA VAL A 11 12.24 -6.12 5.47
C VAL A 11 13.38 -5.31 6.08
N SER A 12 14.60 -5.37 5.54
CA SER A 12 15.72 -4.58 6.05
C SER A 12 15.47 -3.07 5.95
N LEU A 13 14.87 -2.59 4.85
CA LEU A 13 14.48 -1.19 4.70
C LEU A 13 13.35 -0.81 5.68
N ALA A 14 12.34 -1.66 5.84
CA ALA A 14 11.25 -1.42 6.79
C ALA A 14 11.76 -1.34 8.23
N VAL A 15 12.67 -2.22 8.63
CA VAL A 15 13.32 -2.16 9.95
C VAL A 15 14.15 -0.89 10.08
N GLY A 16 14.92 -0.52 9.05
CA GLY A 16 15.72 0.70 9.04
C GLY A 16 14.89 1.97 9.21
N VAL A 17 13.77 2.09 8.48
CA VAL A 17 12.88 3.26 8.57
C VAL A 17 12.18 3.35 9.94
N ASN A 18 11.96 2.24 10.62
CA ASN A 18 11.33 2.21 11.96
C ASN A 18 12.34 2.20 13.12
N ALA A 19 13.65 2.21 12.82
CA ALA A 19 14.67 2.26 13.86
C ALA A 19 14.84 3.68 14.42
N ASP A 20 15.35 3.77 15.65
CA ASP A 20 15.60 5.04 16.32
C ASP A 20 16.51 5.94 15.48
N GLU A 21 16.18 7.23 15.38
CA GLU A 21 16.94 8.21 14.60
C GLU A 21 18.41 8.27 15.04
N GLY A 22 18.67 8.12 16.34
CA GLY A 22 20.01 8.10 16.90
C GLY A 22 20.81 6.86 16.49
N PHE A 23 20.16 5.74 16.20
CA PHE A 23 20.80 4.53 15.67
C PHE A 23 21.09 4.65 14.16
N ILE A 24 20.13 5.17 13.39
CA ILE A 24 20.27 5.35 11.93
C ILE A 24 21.34 6.39 11.60
N ALA A 25 21.36 7.51 12.32
CA ALA A 25 22.37 8.55 12.16
C ALA A 25 23.80 8.03 12.47
N ARG A 26 23.95 7.11 13.42
CA ARG A 26 25.26 6.48 13.75
C ARG A 26 25.75 5.54 12.67
N LEU A 27 24.85 4.94 11.91
CA LEU A 27 25.20 4.12 10.74
C LEU A 27 25.53 4.99 9.50
N GLY A 28 25.34 6.31 9.59
CA GLY A 28 25.64 7.27 8.52
C GLY A 28 24.56 7.32 7.44
N PHE A 29 23.36 6.80 7.72
CA PHE A 29 22.23 6.88 6.80
C PHE A 29 21.32 8.06 7.15
N ASP A 30 20.75 8.66 6.12
CA ASP A 30 19.70 9.66 6.25
C ASP A 30 18.33 8.94 6.33
N PRO A 31 17.55 9.11 7.41
CA PRO A 31 16.22 8.53 7.55
C PRO A 31 15.28 8.86 6.39
N ASP A 32 15.36 10.08 5.84
CA ASP A 32 14.48 10.53 4.76
C ASP A 32 14.76 9.76 3.47
N ILE A 33 16.04 9.52 3.15
CA ILE A 33 16.44 8.73 1.97
C ILE A 33 16.00 7.28 2.11
N LEU A 34 16.11 6.70 3.32
CA LEU A 34 15.63 5.34 3.58
C LEU A 34 14.12 5.23 3.38
N ALA A 35 13.35 6.19 3.89
CA ALA A 35 11.90 6.24 3.75
C ALA A 35 11.49 6.36 2.26
N ILE A 36 12.10 7.28 1.51
CA ILE A 36 11.83 7.46 0.08
C ILE A 36 12.17 6.18 -0.70
N THR A 37 13.29 5.53 -0.39
CA THR A 37 13.70 4.28 -1.04
C THR A 37 12.70 3.15 -0.78
N LEU A 38 12.24 3.02 0.47
CA LEU A 38 11.23 2.03 0.83
C LEU A 38 9.91 2.29 0.09
N VAL A 39 9.43 3.54 0.08
CA VAL A 39 8.20 3.93 -0.63
C VAL A 39 8.33 3.62 -2.14
N ALA A 40 9.42 4.05 -2.77
CA ALA A 40 9.66 3.79 -4.19
C ALA A 40 9.71 2.28 -4.50
N PHE A 41 10.35 1.48 -3.63
CA PHE A 41 10.41 0.03 -3.77
C PHE A 41 9.03 -0.63 -3.64
N VAL A 42 8.24 -0.24 -2.64
CA VAL A 42 6.87 -0.73 -2.43
C VAL A 42 5.98 -0.37 -3.62
N LEU A 43 6.01 0.88 -4.09
CA LEU A 43 5.23 1.31 -5.25
C LEU A 43 5.62 0.56 -6.52
N THR A 44 6.92 0.37 -6.75
CA THR A 44 7.42 -0.42 -7.88
C THR A 44 6.95 -1.87 -7.79
N GLY A 45 7.02 -2.48 -6.60
CA GLY A 45 6.53 -3.83 -6.35
C GLY A 45 5.04 -3.98 -6.60
N LEU A 46 4.26 -2.97 -6.20
CA LEU A 46 2.82 -2.89 -6.42
C LEU A 46 2.48 -2.88 -7.92
N VAL A 47 3.16 -2.04 -8.71
CA VAL A 47 2.94 -1.95 -10.16
C VAL A 47 3.36 -3.24 -10.87
N ALA A 48 4.47 -3.86 -10.46
CA ALA A 48 4.96 -5.08 -11.09
C ALA A 48 4.04 -6.30 -10.86
N HIS A 49 3.29 -6.34 -9.76
CA HIS A 49 2.48 -7.49 -9.38
C HIS A 49 1.00 -7.12 -9.28
N ARG A 50 0.26 -7.28 -10.39
CA ARG A 50 -1.18 -6.94 -10.48
C ARG A 50 -2.03 -7.57 -9.37
N HIS A 51 -1.77 -8.82 -8.98
CA HIS A 51 -2.50 -9.47 -7.88
C HIS A 51 -2.23 -8.79 -6.53
N LEU A 52 -0.98 -8.40 -6.28
CA LEU A 52 -0.60 -7.71 -5.04
C LEU A 52 -1.22 -6.30 -5.01
N ALA A 53 -1.22 -5.59 -6.14
CA ALA A 53 -1.92 -4.31 -6.29
C ALA A 53 -3.39 -4.40 -5.90
N LEU A 54 -4.11 -5.41 -6.40
CA LEU A 54 -5.51 -5.62 -6.06
C LEU A 54 -5.72 -5.88 -4.57
N VAL A 55 -4.88 -6.73 -3.96
CA VAL A 55 -4.97 -7.02 -2.52
C VAL A 55 -4.76 -5.75 -1.70
N VAL A 56 -3.71 -4.97 -1.98
CA VAL A 56 -3.44 -3.73 -1.27
C VAL A 56 -4.54 -2.70 -1.49
N ALA A 57 -5.06 -2.56 -2.71
CA ALA A 57 -6.19 -1.67 -3.00
C ALA A 57 -7.44 -2.05 -2.19
N VAL A 58 -7.76 -3.35 -2.10
CA VAL A 58 -8.85 -3.84 -1.25
C VAL A 58 -8.61 -3.46 0.20
N VAL A 59 -7.42 -3.73 0.74
CA VAL A 59 -7.10 -3.42 2.15
C VAL A 59 -7.23 -1.91 2.42
N LEU A 60 -6.72 -1.06 1.54
CA LEU A 60 -6.82 0.40 1.69
C LEU A 60 -8.26 0.90 1.60
N LEU A 61 -9.05 0.38 0.66
CA LEU A 61 -10.46 0.75 0.52
C LEU A 61 -11.30 0.27 1.71
N VAL A 62 -11.07 -0.94 2.20
CA VAL A 62 -11.73 -1.44 3.42
C VAL A 62 -11.34 -0.57 4.61
N ALA A 63 -10.05 -0.30 4.81
CA ALA A 63 -9.59 0.55 5.90
C ALA A 63 -10.23 1.94 5.81
N GLY A 64 -10.18 2.60 4.65
CA GLY A 64 -10.77 3.92 4.41
C GLY A 64 -12.28 3.95 4.60
N ALA A 65 -13.01 2.95 4.12
CA ALA A 65 -14.46 2.86 4.32
C ALA A 65 -14.86 2.62 5.79
N ASN A 66 -13.95 2.09 6.62
CA ASN A 66 -14.19 1.83 8.05
C ASN A 66 -13.69 2.95 8.98
N VAL A 67 -13.13 4.04 8.45
CA VAL A 67 -12.72 5.20 9.25
C VAL A 67 -13.98 5.94 9.75
N PRO A 68 -13.99 6.46 11.00
CA PRO A 68 -15.11 7.28 11.49
C PRO A 68 -15.37 8.47 10.56
N VAL A 69 -16.64 8.75 10.26
CA VAL A 69 -17.05 9.79 9.30
C VAL A 69 -16.42 11.15 9.60
N ALA A 70 -16.32 11.54 10.88
CA ALA A 70 -15.67 12.78 11.29
C ALA A 70 -14.20 12.86 10.82
N VAL A 71 -13.44 11.78 10.96
CA VAL A 71 -12.03 11.71 10.57
C VAL A 71 -11.89 11.68 9.05
N ALA A 72 -12.77 10.98 8.34
CA ALA A 72 -12.73 10.93 6.89
C ALA A 72 -12.99 12.30 6.25
N LEU A 73 -13.96 13.05 6.78
CA LEU A 73 -14.25 14.41 6.34
C LEU A 73 -13.09 15.37 6.63
N GLU A 74 -12.40 15.24 7.76
CA GLU A 74 -11.18 15.99 8.06
C GLU A 74 -10.04 15.68 7.09
N LEU A 75 -9.93 14.43 6.63
CA LEU A 75 -8.99 14.01 5.59
C LEU A 75 -9.44 14.41 4.18
N GLY A 76 -10.64 14.98 4.03
CA GLY A 76 -11.15 15.51 2.76
C GLY A 76 -11.73 14.46 1.81
N TYR A 77 -12.16 13.30 2.31
CA TYR A 77 -12.83 12.29 1.49
C TYR A 77 -14.12 11.77 2.15
N ASP A 78 -15.00 11.20 1.33
CA ASP A 78 -16.24 10.58 1.77
C ASP A 78 -16.06 9.05 1.91
N PRO A 79 -16.30 8.45 3.10
CA PRO A 79 -16.24 6.99 3.29
C PRO A 79 -17.13 6.22 2.32
N ASP A 80 -18.27 6.78 1.91
CA ASP A 80 -19.21 6.13 1.00
C ASP A 80 -18.60 5.98 -0.40
N VAL A 81 -17.72 6.91 -0.80
CA VAL A 81 -16.98 6.80 -2.06
C VAL A 81 -15.97 5.66 -2.00
N ALA A 82 -15.28 5.47 -0.86
CA ALA A 82 -14.38 4.34 -0.66
C ALA A 82 -15.14 3.00 -0.72
N LEU A 83 -16.34 2.95 -0.12
CA LEU A 83 -17.22 1.78 -0.14
C LEU A 83 -17.75 1.48 -1.55
N ALA A 84 -18.18 2.51 -2.29
CA ALA A 84 -18.60 2.37 -3.68
C ALA A 84 -17.46 1.88 -4.58
N ALA A 85 -16.24 2.38 -4.38
CA ALA A 85 -15.05 1.92 -5.11
C ALA A 85 -14.74 0.45 -4.80
N LEU A 86 -14.86 0.02 -3.54
CA LEU A 86 -14.72 -1.38 -3.16
C LEU A 86 -15.75 -2.26 -3.86
N PHE A 87 -17.01 -1.83 -3.90
CA PHE A 87 -18.08 -2.55 -4.57
C PHE A 87 -17.82 -2.68 -6.07
N ALA A 88 -17.38 -1.59 -6.73
CA ALA A 88 -16.99 -1.60 -8.13
C ALA A 88 -15.82 -2.56 -8.39
N LEU A 89 -14.78 -2.53 -7.55
CA LEU A 89 -13.61 -3.40 -7.67
C LEU A 89 -13.98 -4.88 -7.65
N VAL A 90 -14.96 -5.26 -6.83
CA VAL A 90 -15.48 -6.63 -6.74
C VAL A 90 -16.41 -6.96 -7.89
N THR A 91 -17.33 -6.06 -8.28
CA THR A 91 -18.40 -6.36 -9.26
C THR A 91 -17.96 -6.27 -10.71
N VAL A 92 -17.08 -5.33 -11.08
CA VAL A 92 -16.56 -5.15 -12.44
C VAL A 92 -16.04 -6.45 -13.07
N PRO A 93 -15.19 -7.28 -12.42
CA PRO A 93 -14.71 -8.50 -13.05
C PRO A 93 -15.82 -9.52 -13.35
N PHE A 94 -16.89 -9.58 -12.54
CA PHE A 94 -18.04 -10.45 -12.82
C PHE A 94 -18.86 -9.94 -14.00
N VAL A 95 -19.08 -8.63 -14.08
CA VAL A 95 -19.80 -8.00 -15.20
C VAL A 95 -19.03 -8.18 -16.50
N ALA A 96 -17.72 -7.92 -16.50
CA ALA A 96 -16.87 -8.14 -17.66
C ALA A 96 -16.93 -9.60 -18.14
N ARG A 97 -16.83 -10.56 -17.21
CA ARG A 97 -16.95 -11.98 -17.55
C ARG A 97 -18.31 -12.36 -18.13
N TRP A 98 -19.40 -11.70 -17.70
CA TRP A 98 -20.74 -11.96 -18.22
C TRP A 98 -20.95 -11.39 -19.62
N MET A 99 -20.31 -10.26 -19.93
CA MET A 99 -20.37 -9.63 -21.27
C MET A 99 -19.51 -10.37 -22.30
N ASP A 100 -18.40 -10.97 -21.87
CA ASP A 100 -17.50 -11.75 -22.74
C ASP A 100 -17.96 -13.21 -22.95
N GLY A 101 -19.07 -13.62 -22.31
CA GLY A 101 -19.61 -14.99 -22.28
C GLY A 101 -20.76 -15.26 -23.24
#